data_AF-A0A0D5ZDT1-F1
#
_entry.id   AF-A0A0D5ZDT1-F1
#
_cell.length_a   1.000
_cell.length_b   1.000
_cell.length_c   1.000
_cell.angle_alpha   90.00
_cell.angle_beta   90.00
_cell.angle_gamma   90.00
#
_symmetry.space_group_name_H-M   'P 1'
#
loop_
_entity.id
_entity.type
_entity.pdbx_description
1 polymer ?
#
loop_
_entity_poly.entity_id
_entity_poly.type
_entity_poly.pdbx_seq_one_letter_code
_entity_poly.pdbx_strand_id
1 'polypeptide(L)'
;MIPGRMNNREMKRMMAQMGIKSSEMPDVKTVIFQGETKDYMITDAQVTMVEAQGQKTFQVVGTFKEIPKSAKPGQQAEAPKYSDDDISLVMEGAHVDRNKAIEALDKAQGEPAQAIIDLTGQ
;
A
#
# COMPACT_ATOMS: atom_id res chain seq x y z
N MET A 1 37.93 -6.17 29.32
CA MET A 1 38.13 -5.30 28.14
C MET A 1 36.84 -5.30 27.35
N ILE A 2 36.19 -4.15 27.21
CA ILE A 2 34.97 -4.03 26.39
C ILE A 2 35.46 -3.88 24.95
N PRO A 3 35.22 -4.82 24.01
CA PRO A 3 35.76 -4.73 22.67
C PRO A 3 35.09 -3.58 21.93
N GLY A 4 35.78 -2.45 21.89
CA GLY A 4 35.37 -1.26 21.20
C GLY A 4 35.38 -1.45 19.69
N ARG A 5 34.26 -1.06 19.07
CA ARG A 5 34.24 -0.40 17.76
C ARG A 5 35.02 -1.11 16.67
N MET A 6 34.56 -2.30 16.27
CA MET A 6 34.90 -2.80 14.95
C MET A 6 34.45 -1.75 13.93
N ASN A 7 35.40 -1.20 13.18
CA ASN A 7 35.23 -0.02 12.33
C ASN A 7 34.21 -0.39 11.23
N ASN A 8 33.06 0.29 11.18
CA ASN A 8 31.96 -0.04 10.26
C ASN A 8 32.42 -0.05 8.78
N ARG A 9 33.47 0.72 8.44
CA ARG A 9 34.12 0.72 7.12
C ARG A 9 34.91 -0.55 6.82
N GLU A 10 35.57 -1.14 7.81
CA GLU A 10 36.35 -2.38 7.65
C GLU A 10 35.43 -3.58 7.48
N MET A 11 34.35 -3.66 8.27
CA MET A 11 33.30 -4.66 8.07
C MET A 11 32.64 -4.55 6.70
N LYS A 12 32.27 -3.34 6.25
CA LYS A 12 31.71 -3.14 4.90
C LYS A 12 32.67 -3.59 3.80
N ARG A 13 33.97 -3.32 3.92
CA ARG A 13 34.99 -3.80 2.96
C ARG A 13 35.10 -5.32 2.96
N MET A 14 35.11 -5.94 4.14
CA MET A 14 35.17 -7.40 4.28
C MET A 14 33.93 -8.08 3.72
N MET A 15 32.73 -7.52 3.97
CA MET A 15 31.46 -8.02 3.40
C MET A 15 31.44 -7.89 1.86
N ALA A 16 31.90 -6.77 1.32
CA ALA A 16 32.00 -6.57 -0.13
C ALA A 16 32.98 -7.55 -0.79
N GLN A 17 34.10 -7.89 -0.13
CA GLN A 17 35.03 -8.93 -0.60
C GLN A 17 34.41 -10.33 -0.60
N MET A 18 33.45 -10.60 0.29
CA MET A 18 32.66 -11.83 0.31
C MET A 18 31.47 -11.82 -0.68
N GLY A 19 31.37 -10.79 -1.53
CA GLY A 19 30.31 -10.66 -2.53
C GLY A 19 28.95 -10.25 -1.94
N ILE A 20 28.93 -9.70 -0.72
CA ILE A 20 27.72 -9.20 -0.07
C ILE A 20 27.59 -7.70 -0.37
N LYS A 21 26.56 -7.33 -1.14
CA LYS A 21 26.24 -5.94 -1.49
C LYS A 21 24.95 -5.53 -0.79
N SER A 22 24.98 -4.45 -0.01
CA SER A 22 23.79 -3.87 0.59
C SER A 22 23.49 -2.52 -0.06
N SER A 23 22.23 -2.30 -0.44
CA SER A 23 21.74 -1.07 -1.04
C SER A 23 20.36 -0.71 -0.51
N GLU A 24 20.19 0.55 -0.10
CA GLU A 24 18.90 1.12 0.25
C GLU A 24 18.09 1.43 -1.02
N MET A 25 16.77 1.31 -0.93
CA MET A 25 15.82 1.61 -2.00
C MET A 25 14.91 2.78 -1.55
N PRO A 26 15.40 4.03 -1.58
CA PRO A 26 14.74 5.19 -0.97
C PRO A 26 13.48 5.67 -1.71
N ASP A 27 13.25 5.19 -2.93
CA ASP A 27 12.13 5.52 -3.80
C ASP A 27 10.90 4.61 -3.56
N VAL A 28 11.06 3.53 -2.79
CA VAL A 28 9.97 2.62 -2.45
C VAL A 28 9.08 3.25 -1.39
N LYS A 29 7.80 3.47 -1.70
CA LYS A 29 6.79 3.96 -0.74
C LYS A 29 5.90 2.86 -0.19
N THR A 30 5.69 1.81 -0.98
CA THR A 30 4.75 0.73 -0.67
C THR A 30 5.29 -0.60 -1.16
N VAL A 31 5.15 -1.63 -0.34
CA VAL A 31 5.47 -3.03 -0.68
C VAL A 31 4.19 -3.85 -0.60
N ILE A 32 3.92 -4.66 -1.63
CA ILE A 32 2.77 -5.56 -1.67
C ILE A 32 3.28 -6.98 -1.87
N PHE A 33 3.03 -7.85 -0.89
CA PHE A 33 3.20 -9.29 -1.04
C PHE A 33 1.86 -9.90 -1.47
N GLN A 34 1.82 -10.44 -2.69
CA GLN A 34 0.62 -11.07 -3.21
C GLN A 34 0.48 -12.50 -2.69
N GLY A 35 -0.57 -12.78 -1.91
CA GLY A 35 -0.87 -14.11 -1.39
C GLY A 35 -2.08 -14.74 -2.07
N GLU A 36 -2.32 -16.04 -1.91
CA GLU A 36 -3.46 -16.69 -2.60
C GLU A 36 -4.83 -16.22 -2.09
N THR A 37 -4.95 -15.96 -0.78
CA THR A 37 -6.21 -15.61 -0.10
C THR A 37 -6.28 -14.16 0.36
N LYS A 38 -5.14 -13.55 0.61
CA LYS A 38 -4.99 -12.16 1.05
C LYS A 38 -3.66 -11.61 0.57
N ASP A 39 -3.64 -10.32 0.28
CA ASP A 39 -2.41 -9.57 0.04
C ASP A 39 -1.94 -8.91 1.33
N TYR A 40 -0.64 -8.70 1.44
CA TYR A 40 -0.02 -8.02 2.57
C TYR A 40 0.62 -6.74 2.07
N MET A 41 0.19 -5.61 2.61
CA MET A 41 0.66 -4.30 2.22
C MET A 41 1.45 -3.67 3.35
N ILE A 42 2.61 -3.09 3.02
CA ILE A 42 3.41 -2.27 3.92
C ILE A 42 3.48 -0.87 3.34
N THR A 43 2.93 0.13 4.03
CA THR A 43 3.04 1.57 3.67
C THR A 43 4.15 2.23 4.46
N ASP A 44 4.56 3.42 4.01
CA ASP A 44 5.71 4.16 4.58
C ASP A 44 6.98 3.28 4.63
N ALA A 45 7.14 2.48 3.58
CA ALA A 45 8.11 1.39 3.57
C ALA A 45 9.54 1.93 3.42
N GLN A 46 10.44 1.47 4.29
CA GLN A 46 11.88 1.58 4.11
C GLN A 46 12.42 0.22 3.73
N VAL A 47 13.03 0.13 2.55
CA VAL A 47 13.51 -1.13 1.98
C VAL A 47 15.02 -1.12 1.82
N THR A 48 15.67 -2.15 2.36
CA THR A 48 17.09 -2.45 2.13
C THR A 48 17.21 -3.77 1.40
N MET A 49 17.87 -3.78 0.25
CA MET A 49 18.23 -4.99 -0.48
C MET A 49 19.64 -5.42 -0.08
N VAL A 50 19.81 -6.70 0.27
CA VAL A 50 21.10 -7.34 0.46
C VAL A 50 21.23 -8.44 -0.58
N GLU A 51 22.27 -8.36 -1.41
CA GLU A 51 22.60 -9.37 -2.40
C GLU A 51 23.83 -10.14 -1.94
N ALA A 52 23.70 -11.46 -1.81
CA ALA A 52 24.78 -12.36 -1.42
C ALA A 52 24.69 -13.64 -2.26
N GLN A 53 25.81 -14.05 -2.89
CA GLN A 53 25.89 -15.30 -3.67
C GLN A 53 24.77 -15.46 -4.73
N GLY A 54 24.34 -14.35 -5.35
CA GLY A 54 23.26 -14.34 -6.35
C GLY A 54 21.84 -14.40 -5.77
N GLN A 55 21.68 -14.48 -4.46
CA GLN A 55 20.40 -14.34 -3.78
C GLN A 55 20.20 -12.90 -3.32
N LYS A 56 19.00 -12.36 -3.56
CA LYS A 56 18.59 -11.05 -3.06
C LYS A 56 17.63 -11.25 -1.90
N THR A 57 17.98 -10.69 -0.75
CA THR A 57 17.12 -10.61 0.43
C THR A 57 16.72 -9.15 0.64
N PHE A 58 15.50 -8.94 1.12
CA PHE A 58 14.94 -7.62 1.34
C PHE A 58 14.54 -7.49 2.80
N GLN A 59 14.98 -6.41 3.44
CA GLN A 59 14.49 -6.00 4.75
C GLN A 59 13.52 -4.84 4.54
N VAL A 60 12.28 -5.02 4.97
CA VAL A 60 11.19 -4.04 4.81
C VAL A 60 10.71 -3.64 6.20
N VAL A 61 10.67 -2.33 6.46
CA VAL A 61 10.14 -1.75 7.70
C VAL A 61 9.06 -0.75 7.32
N GLY A 62 7.90 -0.77 7.98
CA GLY A 62 6.81 0.16 7.73
C GLY A 62 5.50 -0.26 8.42
N THR A 63 4.39 0.34 8.01
CA THR A 63 3.06 0.07 8.56
C THR A 63 2.41 -1.11 7.84
N PHE A 64 2.10 -2.18 8.57
CA PHE A 64 1.58 -3.42 7.98
C PHE A 64 0.04 -3.47 7.98
N LYS A 65 -0.52 -3.93 6.87
CA LYS A 65 -1.95 -4.19 6.69
C LYS A 65 -2.20 -5.45 5.87
N GLU A 66 -3.22 -6.22 6.25
CA GLU A 66 -3.73 -7.33 5.45
C GLU A 66 -4.92 -6.89 4.61
N ILE A 67 -4.95 -7.34 3.35
CA ILE A 67 -6.03 -7.06 2.40
C ILE A 67 -6.63 -8.41 1.96
N PRO A 68 -7.80 -8.80 2.49
CA PRO A 68 -8.48 -10.02 2.06
C PRO A 68 -8.84 -9.97 0.57
N LYS A 69 -8.50 -11.00 -0.21
CA LYS A 69 -8.89 -11.09 -1.63
C LYS A 69 -10.39 -11.33 -1.84
N SER A 70 -11.13 -11.55 -0.76
CA SER A 70 -12.60 -11.62 -0.75
C SER A 70 -13.27 -10.26 -0.99
N ALA A 71 -12.51 -9.15 -0.94
CA ALA A 71 -12.95 -7.88 -1.47
C ALA A 71 -12.69 -7.88 -2.99
N LYS A 72 -13.78 -7.83 -3.75
CA LYS A 72 -13.85 -7.84 -5.21
C LYS A 72 -12.73 -7.00 -5.86
N PRO A 73 -12.19 -7.43 -7.02
CA PRO A 73 -11.18 -6.67 -7.76
C PRO A 73 -11.79 -5.33 -8.17
N GLY A 74 -11.27 -4.22 -7.63
CA GLY A 74 -11.76 -2.87 -7.91
C GLY A 74 -11.60 -1.86 -6.78
N GLN A 75 -11.32 -2.29 -5.54
CA GLN A 75 -10.95 -1.37 -4.46
C GLN A 75 -9.46 -1.04 -4.52
N GLN A 76 -9.01 -0.53 -5.66
CA GLN A 76 -7.88 0.39 -5.61
C GLN A 76 -8.34 1.58 -4.78
N ALA A 77 -7.57 1.95 -3.77
CA ALA A 77 -7.54 3.33 -3.29
C ALA A 77 -6.95 4.20 -4.42
N GLU A 78 -7.65 4.26 -5.54
CA GLU A 78 -7.44 5.23 -6.60
C GLU A 78 -7.93 6.58 -6.06
N ALA A 79 -7.24 7.64 -6.48
CA ALA A 79 -7.70 9.01 -6.27
C ALA A 79 -9.22 9.06 -6.53
N PRO A 80 -9.99 9.76 -5.69
CA PRO A 80 -11.44 9.72 -5.81
C PRO A 80 -11.82 10.14 -7.23
N LYS A 81 -12.40 9.18 -7.96
CA LYS A 81 -12.83 9.33 -9.36
C LYS A 81 -13.90 10.41 -9.52
N TYR A 82 -14.55 10.74 -8.41
CA TYR A 82 -15.54 11.79 -8.21
C TYR A 82 -15.00 12.80 -7.21
N SER A 83 -15.50 14.03 -7.23
CA SER A 83 -15.10 15.04 -6.25
C SER A 83 -15.52 14.59 -4.83
N ASP A 84 -14.77 15.02 -3.80
CA ASP A 84 -15.17 14.74 -2.42
C ASP A 84 -16.52 15.40 -2.07
N ASP A 85 -16.89 16.48 -2.76
CA ASP A 85 -18.20 17.14 -2.62
C ASP A 85 -19.33 16.22 -3.09
N ASP A 86 -19.19 15.60 -4.27
CA ASP A 86 -20.19 14.67 -4.83
C ASP A 86 -20.35 13.43 -3.95
N ILE A 87 -19.23 12.89 -3.45
CA ILE A 87 -19.23 11.74 -2.54
C ILE A 87 -19.94 12.10 -1.24
N SER A 88 -19.63 13.26 -0.65
CA SER A 88 -20.27 13.75 0.57
C SER A 88 -21.78 13.92 0.38
N LEU A 89 -22.22 14.47 -0.76
CA LEU A 89 -23.62 14.67 -1.08
C LEU A 89 -24.41 13.35 -1.11
N VAL A 90 -23.82 12.31 -1.70
CA VAL A 90 -24.43 10.97 -1.74
C VAL A 90 -24.41 10.30 -0.36
N MET A 91 -23.32 10.46 0.39
CA MET A 91 -23.22 9.93 1.76
C MET A 91 -24.27 10.53 2.69
N GLU A 92 -24.48 11.86 2.64
CA GLU A 92 -25.49 12.55 3.44
C GLU A 92 -26.91 12.25 2.95
N GLY A 93 -27.14 12.31 1.63
CA GLY A 93 -28.45 12.08 1.02
C GLY A 93 -28.98 10.66 1.21
N ALA A 94 -28.11 9.66 1.18
CA ALA A 94 -28.47 8.25 1.31
C ALA A 94 -28.06 7.60 2.64
N HIS A 95 -27.39 8.33 3.54
CA HIS A 95 -26.87 7.82 4.83
C HIS A 95 -25.99 6.55 4.66
N VAL A 96 -25.03 6.60 3.74
CA VAL A 96 -24.13 5.49 3.43
C VAL A 96 -22.66 5.84 3.64
N ASP A 97 -21.83 4.82 3.83
CA ASP A 97 -20.37 4.99 3.91
C ASP A 97 -19.76 5.37 2.55
N ARG A 98 -18.58 6.00 2.59
CA ARG A 98 -17.83 6.50 1.41
C ARG A 98 -17.72 5.47 0.28
N ASN A 99 -17.44 4.21 0.61
CA ASN A 99 -17.31 3.15 -0.40
C ASN A 99 -18.63 2.89 -1.15
N LYS A 100 -19.76 2.89 -0.45
CA LYS A 100 -21.09 2.72 -1.06
C LYS A 100 -21.48 3.94 -1.90
N ALA A 101 -21.11 5.14 -1.45
CA ALA A 101 -21.32 6.36 -2.22
C ALA A 101 -20.55 6.35 -3.56
N ILE A 102 -19.29 5.91 -3.55
CA ILE A 102 -18.49 5.76 -4.78
C ILE A 102 -19.10 4.71 -5.71
N GLU A 103 -19.53 3.56 -5.19
CA GLU A 103 -20.21 2.52 -5.99
C GLU A 103 -21.53 3.02 -6.61
N ALA A 104 -22.28 3.84 -5.89
CA ALA A 104 -23.52 4.42 -6.39
C ALA A 104 -23.26 5.47 -7.49
N LEU A 105 -22.24 6.32 -7.30
CA LEU A 105 -21.80 7.27 -8.33
C LEU A 105 -21.32 6.55 -9.60
N ASP A 106 -20.61 5.43 -9.48
CA ASP A 106 -20.21 4.62 -10.64
C ASP A 106 -21.41 4.06 -11.42
N LYS A 107 -22.48 3.64 -10.74
CA LYS A 107 -23.72 3.18 -11.39
C LYS A 107 -24.51 4.31 -12.02
N ALA A 108 -24.52 5.46 -11.35
CA ALA A 108 -25.17 6.69 -11.79
C ALA A 108 -24.33 7.49 -12.80
N GLN A 109 -23.24 6.92 -13.32
CA GLN A 109 -22.33 7.57 -14.29
C GLN A 109 -21.76 8.92 -13.81
N GLY A 110 -21.63 9.11 -12.50
CA GLY A 110 -21.12 10.32 -11.87
C GLY A 110 -22.17 11.36 -11.46
N GLU A 111 -23.47 11.07 -11.60
CA GLU A 111 -24.55 11.98 -11.19
C GLU A 111 -24.95 11.75 -9.71
N PRO A 112 -24.71 12.71 -8.79
CA PRO A 112 -24.97 12.52 -7.36
C PRO A 112 -26.45 12.34 -7.02
N ALA A 113 -27.32 13.11 -7.69
CA ALA A 113 -28.77 13.03 -7.46
C ALA A 113 -29.33 11.66 -7.84
N GLN A 114 -28.91 11.12 -8.99
CA GLN A 114 -29.32 9.79 -9.43
C GLN A 114 -28.75 8.71 -8.51
N ALA A 115 -27.51 8.86 -8.04
CA ALA A 115 -26.91 7.94 -7.08
C ALA A 115 -27.68 7.88 -5.75
N ILE A 116 -28.16 9.03 -5.26
CA ILE A 116 -29.00 9.08 -4.04
C ILE A 116 -30.33 8.36 -4.30
N ILE A 117 -31.01 8.68 -5.40
CA ILE A 117 -32.26 8.03 -5.81
C ILE A 117 -32.12 6.51 -5.88
N ASP A 118 -31.06 6.02 -6.52
CA ASP A 118 -30.78 4.60 -6.68
C ASP A 118 -30.52 3.89 -5.34
N LEU A 119 -30.00 4.61 -4.34
CA LEU A 119 -29.73 4.09 -3.00
C LEU A 119 -30.95 4.17 -2.07
N THR A 120 -31.75 5.23 -2.17
CA THR A 120 -32.92 5.46 -1.30
C THR A 120 -34.22 4.89 -1.89
N GLY A 121 -34.22 4.51 -3.17
CA GLY A 121 -35.36 3.92 -3.87
C GLY A 121 -36.52 4.89 -4.09
N GLN A 122 -36.24 6.18 -4.31
CA GLN A 122 -37.24 7.24 -4.54
C GLN A 122 -37.33 7.69 -5.98
#